data_AF-A0A1Y4IUH0-F1
#
_entry.id   AF-A0A1Y4IUH0-F1
#
_cell.length_a   1.000
_cell.length_b   1.000
_cell.length_c   1.000
_cell.angle_alpha   90.00
_cell.angle_beta   90.00
_cell.angle_gamma   90.00
#
_symmetry.space_group_name_H-M   'P 1'
#
loop_
_entity.id
_entity.type
_entity.pdbx_description
1 polymer ?
#
loop_
_entity_poly.entity_id
_entity_poly.type
_entity_poly.pdbx_seq_one_letter_code
_entity_poly.pdbx_strand_id
1 'polypeptide(L)' 'MAARKKEDPAQRLRQELMAIAMGEKAYPEYGKNGEEMMQLPSLASRMKAMEMLAKLLDAPTAQPVPRVVLVDDIQ' A
#
# COMPACT_ATOMS: atom_id res chain seq x y z
N MET A 1 -11.38 -15.97 22.37
CA MET A 1 -10.74 -14.76 21.79
C MET A 1 -10.15 -15.15 20.44
N ALA A 2 -10.62 -14.55 19.34
CA ALA A 2 -10.19 -14.93 18.00
C ALA A 2 -8.74 -14.48 17.73
N ALA A 3 -7.87 -15.43 17.39
CA ALA A 3 -6.51 -15.15 16.98
C ALA A 3 -6.55 -14.37 15.65
N ARG A 4 -6.14 -13.10 15.67
CA ARG A 4 -5.88 -12.34 14.44
C ARG A 4 -4.76 -13.08 13.70
N LYS A 5 -5.11 -13.91 12.71
CA LYS A 5 -4.15 -14.43 11.74
C LYS A 5 -3.35 -13.24 11.24
N LYS A 6 -2.01 -13.32 11.27
CA LYS A 6 -1.14 -12.30 10.67
C LYS A 6 -1.50 -12.23 9.19
N GLU A 7 -2.33 -11.27 8.82
CA GLU A 7 -2.61 -10.98 7.42
C GLU A 7 -1.30 -10.62 6.74
N ASP A 8 -1.09 -11.17 5.55
CA ASP A 8 0.03 -10.83 4.70
C ASP A 8 0.05 -9.30 4.49
N PRO A 9 1.18 -8.61 4.76
CA PRO A 9 1.31 -7.18 4.55
C PRO A 9 0.84 -6.71 3.16
N ALA A 10 1.04 -7.52 2.11
CA ALA A 10 0.59 -7.19 0.77
C ALA A 10 -0.95 -7.25 0.63
N GLN A 11 -1.59 -8.25 1.26
CA GLN A 11 -3.04 -8.36 1.28
C GLN A 11 -3.68 -7.22 2.06
N ARG A 12 -3.09 -6.88 3.22
CA ARG A 12 -3.54 -5.75 4.03
C ARG A 12 -3.43 -4.43 3.27
N LEU A 13 -2.29 -4.18 2.59
CA LEU A 13 -2.11 -3.00 1.75
C LEU A 13 -3.17 -2.94 0.65
N ARG A 14 -3.45 -4.06 -0.02
CA ARG A 14 -4.46 -4.14 -1.08
C ARG A 14 -5.86 -3.80 -0.56
N GLN A 15 -6.25 -4.34 0.60
CA GLN A 15 -7.53 -4.04 1.24
C GLN A 15 -7.66 -2.56 1.60
N GLU A 16 -6.60 -1.96 2.16
CA GLU A 16 -6.57 -0.54 2.50
C GLU A 16 -6.71 0.35 1.26
N LEU A 17 -5.98 0.04 0.18
CA LEU A 17 -6.11 0.77 -1.09
C LEU A 17 -7.51 0.64 -1.70
N MET A 18 -8.16 -0.52 -1.59
CA MET A 18 -9.55 -0.68 -2.04
C MET A 18 -10.51 0.19 -1.23
N ALA A 19 -10.38 0.21 0.10
CA ALA A 19 -11.22 1.03 0.97
C ALA A 19 -11.07 2.53 0.66
N ILE A 20 -9.85 2.99 0.34
CA ILE A 20 -9.60 4.35 -0.14
C ILE A 20 -10.30 4.57 -1.47
N ALA A 21 -10.09 3.71 -2.47
CA ALA A 21 -10.65 3.86 -3.81
C ALA A 21 -12.18 3.93 -3.81
N MET A 22 -12.85 3.15 -2.96
CA MET A 22 -14.31 3.15 -2.81
C MET A 22 -14.83 4.33 -2.00
N GLY A 23 -13.97 5.04 -1.28
CA GLY A 23 -14.36 6.17 -0.43
C GLY A 23 -15.08 5.74 0.85
N GLU A 24 -14.79 4.54 1.35
CA GLU A 24 -15.48 3.94 2.51
C GLU A 24 -14.77 4.23 3.84
N LYS A 25 -13.51 4.67 3.79
CA LYS A 25 -12.68 4.89 4.97
C LYS A 25 -12.35 6.37 5.13
N ALA A 26 -12.80 6.96 6.23
CA ALA A 26 -12.42 8.32 6.61
C ALA A 26 -11.01 8.33 7.23
N TYR A 27 -10.26 9.39 6.97
CA TYR A 27 -8.92 9.61 7.48
C TYR A 27 -8.84 10.95 8.22
N PRO A 28 -7.98 11.06 9.24
CA PRO A 28 -7.75 12.34 9.90
C PRO A 28 -7.01 13.29 8.95
N GLU A 29 -7.59 14.45 8.73
CA GLU A 29 -6.93 15.60 8.12
C GLU A 29 -6.81 16.72 9.15
N TYR A 30 -5.64 17.34 9.22
CA TYR A 30 -5.39 18.44 10.14
C TYR A 30 -5.62 19.78 9.46
N GLY A 31 -6.52 20.59 10.02
CA GLY A 31 -6.75 21.96 9.59
C GLY A 31 -5.55 22.87 9.90
N LYS A 32 -5.60 24.11 9.41
CA LYS A 32 -4.53 25.11 9.61
C LYS A 32 -4.23 25.41 11.09
N ASN A 33 -5.20 25.16 11.96
CA ASN A 33 -5.12 25.39 13.40
C ASN A 33 -4.79 24.12 14.19
N GLY A 34 -4.52 22.99 13.51
CA GLY A 34 -4.26 21.70 14.14
C GLY A 34 -5.52 20.93 14.54
N GLU A 35 -6.71 21.41 14.19
CA GLU A 35 -7.96 20.67 14.42
C GLU A 35 -8.00 19.42 13.54
N GLU A 36 -8.24 18.27 14.17
CA GLU A 36 -8.38 16.98 13.48
C GLU A 36 -9.82 16.82 12.96
N MET A 37 -9.96 16.61 11.66
CA MET A 37 -11.24 16.36 11.03
C MET A 37 -11.20 15.02 10.30
N MET A 38 -12.19 14.17 10.54
CA MET A 38 -12.34 12.94 9.78
C MET A 38 -12.94 13.27 8.41
N GLN A 39 -12.17 13.08 7.35
CA GLN A 39 -12.60 13.35 5.98
C GLN A 39 -12.59 12.08 5.13
N LEU A 40 -13.56 11.99 4.23
CA LEU A 40 -13.56 10.97 3.19
C LEU A 40 -12.44 11.27 2.17
N PRO A 41 -11.90 10.26 1.48
CA PRO A 41 -10.84 10.46 0.51
C PRO A 41 -11.30 11.37 -0.63
N SER A 42 -10.48 12.38 -0.95
CA SER A 42 -10.69 13.23 -2.13
C SER A 42 -10.71 12.41 -3.44
N LEU A 43 -11.27 12.97 -4.52
CA LEU A 43 -11.22 12.32 -5.84
C LEU A 43 -9.77 11.99 -6.26
N ALA A 44 -8.82 12.90 -6.02
CA ALA A 44 -7.41 12.68 -6.34
C ALA A 44 -6.83 11.48 -5.55
N SER A 45 -7.14 11.38 -4.26
CA SER A 45 -6.70 10.26 -3.41
C SER A 45 -7.30 8.94 -3.88
N ARG A 46 -8.60 8.92 -4.25
CA ARG A 46 -9.26 7.73 -4.81
C ARG A 46 -8.65 7.29 -6.13
N MET A 47 -8.39 8.24 -7.04
CA MET A 47 -7.71 7.97 -8.30
C MET A 47 -6.31 7.40 -8.09
N LYS A 48 -5.56 7.96 -7.13
CA LYS A 48 -4.22 7.46 -6.81
C LYS A 48 -4.25 6.04 -6.26
N ALA A 49 -5.23 5.72 -5.42
CA ALA A 49 -5.41 4.37 -4.91
C ALA A 49 -5.73 3.36 -6.02
N MET A 50 -6.58 3.74 -6.99
CA MET A 50 -6.85 2.93 -8.19
C MET A 50 -5.60 2.71 -9.04
N GLU A 51 -4.78 3.74 -9.25
CA GLU A 51 -3.50 3.64 -9.96
C GLU A 51 -2.54 2.66 -9.26
N MET A 52 -2.43 2.72 -7.94
CA MET A 52 -1.59 1.81 -7.16
C MET A 52 -2.10 0.36 -7.22
N LEU A 53 -3.42 0.16 -7.15
CA LEU A 53 -4.03 -1.17 -7.30
C LEU A 53 -3.74 -1.78 -8.68
N ALA A 54 -3.82 -0.99 -9.75
CA ALA A 54 -3.47 -1.46 -11.09
C ALA A 54 -2.00 -1.91 -11.17
N LYS A 55 -1.09 -1.11 -10.60
CA LYS A 55 0.35 -1.45 -10.55
C LYS A 55 0.67 -2.71 -9.75
N LEU A 56 -0.14 -3.05 -8.75
CA LEU A 56 0.01 -4.30 -8.00
C LEU A 56 -0.45 -5.52 -8.80
N LEU A 57 -1.37 -5.34 -9.75
CA LEU A 57 -1.82 -6.40 -10.67
C LEU A 57 -0.81 -6.62 -11.80
N ASP A 58 -0.19 -5.53 -12.27
CA ASP A 58 0.82 -5.56 -13.34
C ASP A 58 2.24 -5.86 -12.84
N ALA A 59 2.44 -5.99 -11.53
CA ALA A 59 3.72 -6.44 -10.99
C ALA A 59 3.99 -7.86 -11.51
N PRO A 60 4.98 -8.09 -12.38
CA PRO A 60 5.36 -9.45 -12.73
C PRO A 60 5.70 -10.13 -11.41
N THR A 61 5.21 -11.37 -11.22
CA THR A 61 5.69 -12.24 -10.16
C THR A 61 7.20 -12.16 -10.18
N ALA A 62 7.79 -11.40 -9.25
CA ALA A 62 9.19 -11.07 -9.29
C ALA A 62 9.93 -12.39 -9.12
N GLN A 63 10.36 -12.95 -10.24
CA GLN A 63 11.27 -14.08 -10.22
C GLN A 63 12.47 -13.59 -9.40
N PRO A 64 12.91 -14.35 -8.38
CA PRO A 64 14.04 -13.93 -7.57
C PRO A 64 15.23 -13.74 -8.51
N VAL A 65 15.58 -12.48 -8.77
CA VAL A 65 16.72 -12.14 -9.62
C VAL A 65 17.95 -12.75 -8.94
N PRO A 66 18.76 -13.58 -9.62
CA PRO A 66 19.95 -14.16 -9.01
C PRO A 66 20.85 -13.03 -8.51
N ARG A 67 21.13 -13.03 -7.21
CA ARG A 67 22.13 -12.11 -6.65
C ARG A 67 23.50 -12.61 -7.11
N VAL A 68 24.04 -11.99 -8.16
CA VAL A 68 25.42 -12.21 -8.57
C VAL A 68 26.32 -11.54 -7.53
N VAL A 69 26.98 -12.35 -6.70
CA VAL A 69 28.07 -11.90 -5.84
C VAL A 69 29.35 -12.10 -6.64
N LEU A 70 29.98 -11.01 -7.04
CA LEU A 70 31.34 -11.05 -7.58
C LEU A 70 32.28 -11.25 -6.39
N VAL A 71 32.91 -12.42 -6.31
CA VAL A 71 34.00 -12.69 -5.38
C VAL A 71 35.28 -12.41 -6.14
N ASP A 72 36.00 -11.35 -5.77
CA ASP A 72 37.35 -11.10 -6.26
C ASP A 72 38.30 -12.08 -5.56
N ASP A 73 38.42 -13.30 -6.09
CA ASP A 73 39.54 -14.19 -5.77
C ASP A 73 40.77 -13.70 -6.54
N ILE A 74 41.46 -12.69 -6.00
CA ILE A 74 42.81 -12.31 -6.44
C ILE A 74 43.80 -13.00 -5.49
N GLN A 75 44.55 -13.95 -6.07
CA GLN A 75 45.62 -14.74 -5.43
C GLN A 75 46.82 -13.89 -5.01
#